data_AF-A0AAW7YBT9-F1
#
_entry.id   AF-A0AAW7YBT9-F1
#
_cell.length_a   1.000
_cell.length_b   1.000
_cell.length_c   1.000
_cell.angle_alpha   90.00
_cell.angle_beta   90.00
_cell.angle_gamma   90.00
#
_symmetry.space_group_name_H-M   'P 1'
#
loop_
_entity.id
_entity.type
_entity.pdbx_description
1 polymer ?
#
loop_
_entity_poly.entity_id
_entity_poly.type
_entity_poly.pdbx_seq_one_letter_code
_entity_poly.pdbx_strand_id
1 'polypeptide(L)'
;MEFISWLFQSFTARDYISSLALAMTIFGFILAFNQYRKMQKWKRSEFAAEHLSKLREDDALALSVMLLDWENREFAVPESYQHLTEENSFVHNRVALGRALLPMNEAPDESHPCGYSWVDCIYRDTFDALFSYLELTEHFISNKLITAQDVKPIAYILKQVKGQNECEYTGFIPYIEQYDFTGATKLIKKFEDEKLF
;
A
#
# COMPACT_ATOMS: atom_id res chain seq x y z
N MET A 1 -10.12 56.07 -41.48
CA MET A 1 -9.80 56.44 -40.08
C MET A 1 -11.04 56.49 -39.18
N GLU A 2 -12.26 56.67 -39.69
CA GLU A 2 -13.48 56.75 -38.86
C GLU A 2 -13.95 55.41 -38.24
N PHE A 3 -13.60 54.27 -38.83
CA PHE A 3 -13.97 52.96 -38.28
C PHE A 3 -13.31 52.66 -36.91
N ILE A 4 -12.09 53.18 -36.70
CA ILE A 4 -11.37 53.03 -35.44
C ILE A 4 -11.96 53.96 -34.37
N SER A 5 -12.37 55.20 -34.72
CA SER A 5 -12.99 56.09 -33.73
C SER A 5 -14.40 55.63 -33.31
N TRP A 6 -15.17 55.01 -34.21
CA TRP A 6 -16.47 54.40 -33.88
C TRP A 6 -16.34 53.19 -32.94
N LEU A 7 -15.28 52.38 -33.09
CA LEU A 7 -14.98 51.25 -32.20
C LEU A 7 -14.66 51.71 -30.76
N PHE A 8 -14.07 52.89 -30.57
CA PHE A 8 -13.82 53.44 -29.23
C PHE A 8 -15.01 54.20 -28.65
N GLN A 9 -15.99 54.62 -29.47
CA GLN A 9 -17.17 55.37 -29.01
C GLN A 9 -18.30 54.47 -28.47
N SER A 10 -18.20 53.15 -28.65
CA SER A 10 -19.20 52.16 -28.20
C SER A 10 -18.86 51.51 -26.86
N PHE A 11 -17.67 51.74 -26.29
CA PHE A 11 -17.30 51.25 -24.96
C PHE A 11 -17.68 52.25 -23.88
N THR A 12 -18.70 51.91 -23.10
CA THR A 12 -19.09 52.71 -21.93
C THR A 12 -18.17 52.38 -20.74
N ALA A 13 -18.02 53.31 -19.78
CA ALA A 13 -17.26 53.05 -18.55
C ALA A 13 -17.72 51.78 -17.81
N ARG A 14 -19.00 51.40 -17.99
CA ARG A 14 -19.58 50.17 -17.45
C ARG A 14 -18.94 48.90 -18.04
N ASP A 15 -18.56 48.91 -19.31
CA ASP A 15 -17.97 47.76 -20.00
C ASP A 15 -16.52 47.53 -19.55
N TYR A 16 -15.78 48.61 -19.25
CA TYR A 16 -14.46 48.53 -18.61
C TYR A 16 -14.51 47.97 -17.19
N ILE A 17 -15.47 48.42 -16.37
CA ILE A 17 -15.65 47.91 -15.01
C ILE A 17 -16.05 46.43 -15.05
N SER A 18 -16.95 46.06 -15.96
CA SER A 18 -17.43 44.68 -16.11
C SER A 18 -16.32 43.73 -16.56
N SER A 19 -15.50 44.15 -17.53
CA SER A 19 -14.35 43.36 -17.99
C SER A 19 -13.27 43.23 -16.91
N LEU A 20 -13.00 44.29 -16.14
CA LEU A 20 -12.07 44.23 -15.00
C LEU A 20 -12.59 43.27 -13.91
N ALA A 21 -13.88 43.35 -13.57
CA ALA A 21 -14.51 42.45 -12.59
C ALA A 21 -14.45 40.98 -13.06
N LEU A 22 -14.70 40.73 -14.35
CA LEU A 22 -14.57 39.40 -14.94
C LEU A 22 -13.12 38.90 -14.86
N ALA A 23 -12.14 39.72 -15.21
CA ALA A 23 -10.73 39.36 -15.12
C ALA A 23 -10.31 39.03 -13.68
N MET A 24 -10.73 39.84 -12.70
CA MET A 24 -10.49 39.56 -11.28
C MET A 24 -11.17 38.26 -10.82
N THR A 25 -12.38 37.98 -11.29
CA THR A 25 -13.11 36.75 -10.96
C THR A 25 -12.39 35.52 -11.52
N ILE A 26 -11.97 35.56 -12.79
CA ILE A 26 -11.21 34.48 -13.42
C ILE A 26 -9.88 34.26 -12.68
N PHE A 27 -9.18 35.34 -12.34
CA PHE A 27 -7.93 35.26 -11.60
C PHE A 27 -8.13 34.63 -10.21
N GLY A 28 -9.15 35.09 -9.47
CA GLY A 28 -9.52 34.51 -8.17
C GLY A 28 -9.87 33.03 -8.28
N PHE A 29 -10.63 32.64 -9.32
CA PHE A 29 -10.96 31.25 -9.59
C PHE A 29 -9.72 30.39 -9.87
N ILE A 30 -8.76 30.87 -10.66
CA ILE A 30 -7.50 30.16 -10.94
C ILE A 30 -6.70 29.96 -9.65
N LEU A 31 -6.59 30.98 -8.79
CA LEU A 31 -5.90 30.86 -7.50
C LEU A 31 -6.59 29.85 -6.59
N ALA A 32 -7.92 29.94 -6.45
CA ALA A 32 -8.70 29.01 -5.63
C ALA A 32 -8.57 27.57 -6.14
N PHE A 33 -8.62 27.37 -7.45
CA PHE A 33 -8.44 26.07 -8.07
C PHE A 33 -7.04 25.49 -7.82
N ASN A 34 -5.99 26.31 -7.93
CA ASN A 34 -4.63 25.88 -7.62
C ASN A 34 -4.43 25.54 -6.14
N GLN A 35 -5.01 26.32 -5.23
CA GLN A 35 -5.00 26.02 -3.80
C GLN A 35 -5.75 24.73 -3.48
N TYR A 36 -6.92 24.52 -4.10
CA TYR A 36 -7.69 23.28 -3.96
C TYR A 36 -6.86 22.05 -4.39
N ARG A 37 -6.18 22.12 -5.53
CA ARG A 37 -5.32 21.01 -5.99
C ARG A 37 -4.16 20.73 -5.04
N LYS A 38 -3.52 21.76 -4.49
CA LYS A 38 -2.46 21.61 -3.48
C LYS A 38 -2.99 20.96 -2.20
N MET A 39 -4.14 21.40 -1.73
CA MET A 39 -4.80 20.85 -0.53
C MET A 39 -5.15 19.37 -0.72
N GLN A 40 -5.72 19.00 -1.88
CA GLN A 40 -6.02 17.61 -2.20
C GLN A 40 -4.76 16.73 -2.26
N LYS A 41 -3.67 17.24 -2.85
CA LYS A 41 -2.38 16.53 -2.85
C LYS A 41 -1.87 16.33 -1.43
N TRP A 42 -1.92 17.36 -0.59
CA TRP A 42 -1.46 17.29 0.79
C TRP A 42 -2.24 16.26 1.61
N LYS A 43 -3.58 16.29 1.55
CA LYS A 43 -4.45 15.30 2.23
C LYS A 43 -4.16 13.86 1.77
N ARG A 44 -3.91 13.66 0.48
CA ARG A 44 -3.55 12.35 -0.05
C ARG A 44 -2.22 11.86 0.48
N SER A 45 -1.22 12.73 0.56
CA SER A 45 0.10 12.39 1.11
C SER A 45 0.03 12.13 2.62
N GLU A 46 -0.80 12.87 3.35
CA GLU A 46 -1.06 12.63 4.78
C GLU A 46 -1.70 11.26 5.00
N PHE A 47 -2.78 10.94 4.28
CA PHE A 47 -3.42 9.63 4.33
C PHE A 47 -2.45 8.50 3.96
N ALA A 48 -1.63 8.68 2.92
CA ALA A 48 -0.63 7.68 2.52
C ALA A 48 0.44 7.50 3.61
N ALA A 49 0.89 8.58 4.26
CA ALA A 49 1.86 8.50 5.34
C ALA A 49 1.29 7.76 6.57
N GLU A 50 0.04 8.04 6.94
CA GLU A 50 -0.67 7.33 8.01
C GLU A 50 -0.88 5.85 7.66
N HIS A 51 -1.27 5.55 6.42
CA HIS A 51 -1.42 4.17 5.97
C HIS A 51 -0.08 3.42 6.02
N LEU A 52 1.02 4.04 5.58
CA LEU A 52 2.36 3.47 5.65
C LEU A 52 2.88 3.32 7.08
N SER A 53 2.48 4.17 8.02
CA SER A 53 2.93 4.07 9.42
C SER A 53 2.40 2.80 10.09
N LYS A 54 1.23 2.29 9.66
CA LYS A 54 0.67 1.01 10.12
C LYS A 54 1.61 -0.18 9.93
N LEU A 55 2.47 -0.18 8.91
CA LEU A 55 3.49 -1.24 8.73
C LEU A 55 4.48 -1.35 9.90
N ARG A 56 4.58 -0.32 10.73
CA ARG A 56 5.47 -0.28 11.90
C ARG A 56 4.73 -0.27 13.23
N GLU A 57 3.49 0.24 13.23
CA GLU A 57 2.66 0.36 14.43
C GLU A 57 1.90 -0.93 14.74
N ASP A 58 1.54 -1.72 13.73
CA ASP A 58 0.90 -3.02 13.90
C ASP A 58 1.97 -4.10 14.05
N ASP A 59 1.95 -4.82 15.17
CA ASP A 59 2.96 -5.83 15.51
C ASP A 59 3.01 -6.98 14.51
N ALA A 60 1.88 -7.40 13.95
CA ALA A 60 1.83 -8.45 12.94
C ALA A 60 2.41 -7.94 11.63
N LEU A 61 2.04 -6.74 11.18
CA LEU A 61 2.64 -6.15 9.96
C LEU A 61 4.14 -5.93 10.13
N ALA A 62 4.58 -5.39 11.26
CA ALA A 62 6.00 -5.17 11.53
C ALA A 62 6.77 -6.49 11.53
N LEU A 63 6.23 -7.52 12.19
CA LEU A 63 6.83 -8.86 12.18
C LEU A 63 6.89 -9.42 10.76
N SER A 64 5.83 -9.30 9.95
CA SER A 64 5.80 -9.81 8.57
C SER A 64 6.93 -9.23 7.71
N VAL A 65 7.18 -7.92 7.82
CA VAL A 65 8.24 -7.23 7.09
C VAL A 65 9.62 -7.70 7.58
N MET A 66 9.79 -7.92 8.88
CA MET A 66 11.04 -8.47 9.41
C MET A 66 11.26 -9.92 8.98
N LEU A 67 10.22 -10.74 8.91
CA LEU A 67 10.29 -12.13 8.46
C LEU A 67 10.58 -12.24 6.96
N LEU A 68 10.23 -11.23 6.15
CA LEU A 68 10.65 -11.14 4.76
C LEU A 68 12.16 -10.87 4.64
N ASP A 69 12.66 -9.91 5.41
CA ASP A 69 14.01 -9.37 5.26
C ASP A 69 15.11 -10.28 5.83
N TRP A 70 14.82 -10.99 6.92
CA TRP A 70 15.82 -11.71 7.70
C TRP A 70 15.70 -13.22 7.52
N GLU A 71 16.82 -13.93 7.65
CA GLU A 71 16.87 -15.39 7.72
C GLU A 71 17.66 -15.78 8.98
N ASN A 72 17.26 -16.84 9.69
CA ASN A 72 17.93 -17.35 10.89
C ASN A 72 18.02 -16.34 12.05
N ARG A 73 17.08 -15.39 12.11
CA ARG A 73 16.96 -14.44 13.23
C ARG A 73 16.02 -14.98 14.29
N GLU A 74 16.37 -14.78 15.55
CA GLU A 74 15.51 -15.07 16.68
C GLU A 74 14.53 -13.92 16.92
N PHE A 75 13.25 -14.26 17.09
CA PHE A 75 12.14 -13.34 17.34
C PHE A 75 11.46 -13.73 18.65
N ALA A 76 11.00 -12.72 19.40
CA ALA A 76 10.14 -12.96 20.55
C ALA A 76 8.77 -13.49 20.10
N VAL A 77 8.18 -14.39 20.88
CA VAL A 77 6.81 -14.86 20.64
C VAL A 77 5.85 -13.70 20.95
N PRO A 78 4.99 -13.29 19.99
CA PRO A 78 4.03 -12.23 20.25
C PRO A 78 3.05 -12.65 21.36
N GLU A 79 2.58 -11.69 22.15
CA GLU A 79 1.72 -11.93 23.32
C GLU A 79 0.48 -12.78 22.97
N SER A 80 -0.09 -12.54 21.79
CA SER A 80 -1.24 -13.29 21.26
C SER A 80 -1.00 -14.79 21.12
N TYR A 81 0.24 -15.27 21.04
CA TYR A 81 0.59 -16.69 20.86
C TYR A 81 1.21 -17.33 22.10
N GLN A 82 1.41 -16.59 23.20
CA GLN A 82 1.96 -17.15 24.45
C GLN A 82 1.07 -18.25 25.06
N HIS A 83 -0.20 -18.31 24.69
CA HIS A 83 -1.10 -19.39 25.13
C HIS A 83 -0.89 -20.71 24.36
N LEU A 84 -0.11 -20.69 23.27
CA LEU A 84 0.16 -21.86 22.43
C LEU A 84 1.51 -22.53 22.76
N THR A 85 2.39 -21.85 23.50
CA THR A 85 3.75 -22.33 23.78
C THR A 85 4.29 -21.77 25.10
N GLU A 86 5.18 -22.51 25.76
CA GLU A 86 5.96 -22.02 26.91
C GLU A 86 7.26 -21.30 26.47
N GLU A 87 7.57 -21.33 25.17
CA GLU A 87 8.74 -20.68 24.59
C GLU A 87 8.55 -19.16 24.53
N ASN A 88 9.61 -18.40 24.84
CA ASN A 88 9.58 -16.93 24.77
C ASN A 88 10.07 -16.39 23.42
N SER A 89 10.70 -17.24 22.60
CA SER A 89 11.25 -16.88 21.31
C SER A 89 11.20 -18.06 20.33
N PHE A 90 11.31 -17.76 19.04
CA PHE A 90 11.49 -18.75 17.98
C PHE A 90 12.55 -18.27 16.98
N VAL A 91 13.23 -19.22 16.34
CA VAL A 91 14.19 -18.92 15.27
C VAL A 91 13.46 -18.96 13.93
N HIS A 92 13.46 -17.83 13.23
CA HIS A 92 12.90 -17.76 11.89
C HIS A 92 13.75 -18.53 10.88
N ASN A 93 13.11 -19.36 10.06
CA ASN A 93 13.73 -20.08 8.96
C ASN A 93 12.77 -20.11 7.76
N ARG A 94 13.29 -19.83 6.56
CA ARG A 94 12.55 -19.85 5.30
C ARG A 94 11.94 -21.22 4.97
N VAL A 95 12.57 -22.32 5.40
CA VAL A 95 12.01 -23.67 5.26
C VAL A 95 10.73 -23.81 6.11
N ALA A 96 10.76 -23.33 7.35
CA ALA A 96 9.60 -23.38 8.25
C ALA A 96 8.49 -22.44 7.79
N LEU A 97 8.83 -21.23 7.34
CA LEU A 97 7.89 -20.32 6.70
C LEU A 97 7.26 -20.99 5.47
N GLY A 98 8.09 -21.63 4.65
CA GLY A 98 7.62 -22.22 3.42
C GLY A 98 6.66 -23.37 3.61
N ARG A 99 6.88 -24.11 4.69
CA ARG A 99 5.99 -25.15 5.21
C ARG A 99 4.66 -24.58 5.72
N ALA A 100 4.70 -23.47 6.46
CA ALA A 100 3.52 -22.83 7.04
C ALA A 100 2.56 -22.29 5.97
N LEU A 101 3.10 -21.83 4.85
CA LEU A 101 2.34 -21.30 3.70
C LEU A 101 1.84 -22.39 2.75
N LEU A 102 2.01 -23.67 3.07
CA LEU A 102 1.35 -24.72 2.29
C LEU A 102 -0.17 -24.71 2.53
N PRO A 103 -0.96 -25.19 1.55
CA PRO A 103 -2.37 -25.55 1.73
C PRO A 103 -2.61 -26.42 2.98
N MET A 104 -3.75 -26.27 3.65
CA MET A 104 -4.08 -27.08 4.84
C MET A 104 -4.20 -28.58 4.54
N ASN A 105 -4.60 -28.94 3.33
CA ASN A 105 -4.62 -30.34 2.86
C ASN A 105 -3.22 -30.91 2.56
N GLU A 106 -2.20 -30.06 2.53
CA GLU A 106 -0.79 -30.41 2.35
C GLU A 106 0.01 -30.10 3.63
N ALA A 107 -0.69 -29.81 4.74
CA ALA A 107 -0.10 -29.51 6.01
C ALA A 107 0.75 -30.71 6.48
N PRO A 108 2.05 -30.51 6.76
CA PRO A 108 3.01 -31.60 6.82
C PRO A 108 3.06 -32.33 8.17
N ASP A 109 2.34 -31.86 9.19
CA ASP A 109 2.44 -32.42 10.53
C ASP A 109 1.14 -33.10 10.98
N GLU A 110 1.02 -34.39 10.66
CA GLU A 110 -0.07 -35.26 11.14
C GLU A 110 -0.12 -35.37 12.68
N SER A 111 0.94 -34.97 13.39
CA SER A 111 0.99 -35.04 14.86
C SER A 111 0.27 -33.89 15.55
N HIS A 112 -0.06 -32.80 14.83
CA HIS A 112 -0.90 -31.73 15.33
C HIS A 112 -2.36 -31.88 14.84
N PRO A 113 -3.38 -31.74 15.71
CA PRO A 113 -4.79 -31.91 15.33
C PRO A 113 -5.26 -31.01 14.17
N CYS A 114 -4.53 -29.92 13.91
CA CYS A 114 -4.78 -28.94 12.85
C CYS A 114 -3.70 -28.93 11.75
N GLY A 115 -2.70 -29.81 11.79
CA GLY A 115 -1.66 -29.95 10.75
C GLY A 115 -0.48 -28.96 10.84
N TYR A 116 -0.53 -28.00 11.77
CA TYR A 116 0.41 -26.88 11.87
C TYR A 116 0.95 -26.74 13.30
N SER A 117 2.24 -26.38 13.41
CA SER A 117 2.83 -26.01 14.70
C SER A 117 2.44 -24.59 15.10
N TRP A 118 2.64 -24.22 16.36
CA TRP A 118 2.35 -22.86 16.84
C TRP A 118 3.16 -21.78 16.09
N VAL A 119 4.37 -22.10 15.64
CA VAL A 119 5.20 -21.21 14.80
C VAL A 119 4.59 -21.02 13.41
N ASP A 120 3.99 -22.07 12.84
CA ASP A 120 3.31 -21.96 11.55
C ASP A 120 2.08 -21.04 11.65
N CYS A 121 1.34 -21.12 12.76
CA CYS A 121 0.23 -20.20 13.03
C CYS A 121 0.72 -18.74 13.02
N ILE A 122 1.83 -18.44 13.69
CA ILE A 122 2.44 -17.10 13.67
C ILE A 122 2.75 -16.68 12.24
N TYR A 123 3.39 -17.52 11.43
CA TYR A 123 3.69 -17.19 10.04
C TYR A 123 2.44 -16.86 9.24
N ARG A 124 1.43 -17.74 9.29
CA ARG A 124 0.21 -17.59 8.51
C ARG A 124 -0.54 -16.32 8.89
N ASP A 125 -0.83 -16.13 10.17
CA ASP A 125 -1.58 -14.96 10.64
C ASP A 125 -0.83 -13.65 10.33
N THR A 126 0.50 -13.67 10.46
CA THR A 126 1.37 -12.53 10.15
C THR A 126 1.38 -12.18 8.66
N PHE A 127 1.44 -13.18 7.78
CA PHE A 127 1.41 -12.97 6.33
C PHE A 127 0.00 -12.70 5.80
N ASP A 128 -1.04 -13.26 6.41
CA ASP A 128 -2.45 -12.91 6.13
C ASP A 128 -2.71 -11.44 6.44
N ALA A 129 -2.19 -10.93 7.56
CA ALA A 129 -2.25 -9.51 7.88
C ALA A 129 -1.54 -8.66 6.81
N LEU A 130 -0.35 -9.07 6.37
CA LEU A 130 0.39 -8.38 5.31
C LEU A 130 -0.39 -8.37 3.98
N PHE A 131 -0.90 -9.51 3.54
CA PHE A 131 -1.62 -9.61 2.26
C PHE A 131 -2.93 -8.82 2.31
N SER A 132 -3.66 -8.87 3.43
CA SER A 132 -4.83 -8.03 3.67
C SER A 132 -4.49 -6.54 3.61
N TYR A 133 -3.34 -6.13 4.17
CA TYR A 133 -2.84 -4.75 4.07
C TYR A 133 -2.52 -4.36 2.62
N LEU A 134 -1.93 -5.26 1.83
CA LEU A 134 -1.66 -5.03 0.40
C LEU A 134 -2.96 -4.94 -0.41
N GLU A 135 -3.96 -5.77 -0.12
CA GLU A 135 -5.29 -5.66 -0.74
C GLU A 135 -5.96 -4.32 -0.45
N LEU A 136 -5.91 -3.89 0.81
CA LEU A 136 -6.46 -2.59 1.19
C LEU A 136 -5.72 -1.43 0.51
N THR A 137 -4.40 -1.57 0.34
CA THR A 137 -3.59 -0.61 -0.40
C THR A 137 -4.00 -0.53 -1.87
N GLU A 138 -4.23 -1.68 -2.52
CA GLU A 138 -4.75 -1.74 -3.87
C GLU A 138 -6.12 -1.06 -3.97
N HIS A 139 -7.01 -1.34 -3.03
CA HIS A 139 -8.33 -0.74 -2.96
C HIS A 139 -8.26 0.79 -2.90
N PHE A 140 -7.38 1.35 -2.06
CA PHE A 140 -7.19 2.80 -1.96
C PHE A 140 -6.64 3.43 -3.25
N ILE A 141 -5.73 2.73 -3.95
CA ILE A 141 -5.21 3.19 -5.24
C ILE A 141 -6.31 3.14 -6.31
N SER A 142 -7.07 2.05 -6.37
CA SER A 142 -8.14 1.85 -7.36
C SER A 142 -9.30 2.84 -7.18
N ASN A 143 -9.59 3.23 -5.94
CA ASN A 143 -10.54 4.30 -5.62
C ASN A 143 -9.97 5.72 -5.79
N LYS A 144 -8.72 5.86 -6.23
CA LYS A 144 -8.01 7.14 -6.41
C LYS A 144 -7.91 7.96 -5.12
N LEU A 145 -7.99 7.29 -3.96
CA LEU A 145 -7.76 7.93 -2.66
C LEU A 145 -6.28 8.28 -2.53
N ILE A 146 -5.41 7.34 -2.91
CA ILE A 146 -3.95 7.50 -3.04
C ILE A 146 -3.50 7.12 -4.46
N THR A 147 -2.26 7.47 -4.81
CA THR A 147 -1.60 6.96 -6.03
C THR A 147 -0.51 5.96 -5.66
N ALA A 148 -0.12 5.07 -6.59
CA ALA A 148 0.99 4.13 -6.36
C ALA A 148 2.29 4.84 -5.96
N GLN A 149 2.52 6.04 -6.50
CA GLN A 149 3.66 6.88 -6.15
C GLN A 149 3.62 7.38 -4.70
N ASP A 150 2.44 7.61 -4.12
CA ASP A 150 2.31 8.06 -2.72
C ASP A 150 2.70 6.94 -1.74
N VAL A 151 2.61 5.68 -2.15
CA VAL A 151 2.99 4.49 -1.37
C VAL A 151 4.19 3.75 -1.95
N LYS A 152 5.04 4.44 -2.73
CA LYS A 152 6.24 3.85 -3.34
C LYS A 152 7.12 3.00 -2.40
N PRO A 153 7.29 3.32 -1.09
CA PRO A 153 8.07 2.47 -0.19
C PRO A 153 7.64 1.00 -0.12
N ILE A 154 6.37 0.67 -0.39
CA ILE A 154 5.92 -0.73 -0.40
C ILE A 154 6.49 -1.54 -1.57
N ALA A 155 7.06 -0.88 -2.59
CA ALA A 155 7.67 -1.56 -3.74
C ALA A 155 8.73 -2.58 -3.32
N TYR A 156 9.47 -2.29 -2.24
CA TYR A 156 10.44 -3.22 -1.68
C TYR A 156 9.78 -4.52 -1.19
N ILE A 157 8.70 -4.41 -0.42
CA ILE A 157 7.93 -5.55 0.10
C ILE A 157 7.35 -6.37 -1.07
N LEU A 158 6.78 -5.69 -2.07
CA LEU A 158 6.20 -6.36 -3.24
C LEU A 158 7.24 -7.16 -4.04
N LYS A 159 8.48 -6.67 -4.14
CA LYS A 159 9.57 -7.43 -4.76
C LYS A 159 9.93 -8.69 -3.98
N GLN A 160 10.00 -8.60 -2.66
CA GLN A 160 10.28 -9.75 -1.78
C GLN A 160 9.19 -10.81 -1.90
N VAL A 161 7.92 -10.39 -1.87
CA VAL A 161 6.76 -11.28 -2.03
C VAL A 161 6.79 -11.98 -3.40
N LYS A 162 7.24 -11.30 -4.45
CA LYS A 162 7.32 -11.87 -5.79
C LYS A 162 8.48 -12.88 -5.98
N GLY A 163 9.51 -12.86 -5.14
CA GLY A 163 10.67 -13.73 -5.35
C GLY A 163 11.64 -13.21 -6.41
N GLN A 164 11.77 -11.88 -6.58
CA GLN A 164 12.68 -11.27 -7.56
C GLN A 164 14.16 -11.17 -7.14
N ASN A 165 14.55 -11.53 -5.92
CA ASN A 165 15.96 -11.58 -5.50
C ASN A 165 16.51 -13.02 -5.47
N GLU A 166 17.82 -13.15 -5.69
CA GLU A 166 18.55 -14.42 -5.96
C GLU A 166 18.48 -15.48 -4.84
N CYS A 167 17.98 -15.13 -3.65
CA CYS A 167 17.84 -16.02 -2.49
C CYS A 167 16.39 -16.29 -2.08
N GLU A 168 15.38 -15.86 -2.86
CA GLU A 168 14.01 -15.73 -2.36
C GLU A 168 13.11 -16.99 -2.43
N TYR A 169 12.25 -17.08 -1.41
CA TYR A 169 11.17 -18.05 -1.29
C TYR A 169 10.01 -17.67 -2.22
N THR A 170 9.60 -18.57 -3.10
CA THR A 170 8.57 -18.31 -4.14
C THR A 170 7.15 -18.70 -3.72
N GLY A 171 6.96 -19.24 -2.51
CA GLY A 171 5.66 -19.80 -2.11
C GLY A 171 4.61 -18.77 -1.68
N PHE A 172 4.95 -17.48 -1.62
CA PHE A 172 3.95 -16.43 -1.36
C PHE A 172 2.91 -16.31 -2.48
N ILE A 173 3.32 -16.41 -3.75
CA ILE A 173 2.38 -16.26 -4.88
C ILE A 173 1.34 -17.38 -4.91
N PRO A 174 1.71 -18.68 -4.82
CA PRO A 174 0.73 -19.75 -4.68
C PRO A 174 -0.22 -19.56 -3.50
N TYR A 175 0.28 -19.08 -2.36
CA TYR A 175 -0.54 -18.80 -1.19
C TYR A 175 -1.55 -17.66 -1.44
N ILE A 176 -1.08 -16.53 -1.98
CA ILE A 176 -1.92 -15.38 -2.35
C ILE A 176 -3.04 -15.80 -3.31
N GLU A 177 -2.72 -16.63 -4.30
CA GLU A 177 -3.68 -17.15 -5.27
C GLU A 177 -4.68 -18.12 -4.63
N GLN A 178 -4.24 -18.97 -3.72
CA GLN A 178 -5.10 -19.95 -3.05
C GLN A 178 -6.13 -19.30 -2.12
N TYR A 179 -5.74 -18.27 -1.37
CA TYR A 179 -6.59 -17.60 -0.39
C TYR A 179 -7.29 -16.35 -0.96
N ASP A 180 -7.31 -16.19 -2.29
CA ASP A 180 -8.03 -15.14 -3.00
C ASP A 180 -7.63 -13.70 -2.60
N PHE A 181 -6.35 -13.48 -2.25
CA PHE A 181 -5.80 -12.14 -2.01
C PHE A 181 -5.57 -11.37 -3.33
N THR A 182 -6.61 -11.28 -4.16
CA THR A 182 -6.56 -10.77 -5.54
C THR A 182 -6.10 -9.31 -5.62
N GLY A 183 -6.36 -8.51 -4.57
CA GLY A 183 -5.87 -7.14 -4.46
C GLY A 183 -4.34 -7.08 -4.40
N ALA A 184 -3.71 -8.00 -3.67
CA ALA A 184 -2.25 -8.07 -3.55
C ALA A 184 -1.62 -8.39 -4.93
N THR A 185 -2.17 -9.36 -5.67
CA THR A 185 -1.71 -9.69 -7.03
C THR A 185 -1.85 -8.52 -8.00
N LYS A 186 -2.99 -7.82 -7.96
CA LYS A 186 -3.21 -6.61 -8.78
C LYS A 186 -2.21 -5.50 -8.43
N LEU A 187 -1.88 -5.34 -7.15
CA LEU A 187 -0.92 -4.36 -6.68
C LEU A 187 0.49 -4.65 -7.19
N ILE A 188 0.94 -5.91 -7.08
CA ILE A 188 2.24 -6.36 -7.60
C ILE A 188 2.35 -6.01 -9.09
N LYS A 189 1.34 -6.40 -9.89
CA LYS A 189 1.30 -6.11 -11.33
C LYS A 189 1.31 -4.61 -11.63
N LYS A 190 0.59 -3.80 -10.85
CA LYS A 190 0.56 -2.35 -11.03
C LYS A 190 1.95 -1.72 -10.85
N PHE A 191 2.71 -2.17 -9.85
CA PHE A 191 4.07 -1.68 -9.61
C PHE A 191 5.07 -2.11 -10.68
N GLU A 192 4.85 -3.28 -11.31
CA GLU A 192 5.58 -3.72 -12.50
C GLU A 192 5.36 -2.79 -13.68
N ASP A 193 4.08 -2.59 -14.03
CA ASP A 193 3.68 -1.83 -15.21
C ASP A 193 4.16 -0.37 -15.12
N GLU A 194 4.13 0.21 -13.91
CA GLU A 194 4.59 1.58 -13.64
C GLU A 194 6.12 1.71 -13.47
N LYS A 195 6.88 0.60 -13.56
CA LYS A 195 8.34 0.57 -13.32
C LYS A 195 8.72 1.22 -11.98
N LEU A 196 7.91 0.96 -10.96
CA LEU A 196 8.14 1.44 -9.60
C LEU A 196 9.04 0.51 -8.80
N PHE A 197 9.38 -0.64 -9.40
CA PHE A 197 10.50 -1.48 -9.01
C PHE A 197 11.84 -0.78 -9.21
#